data_AF-A0A7R8VF34-F1
#
_entry.id   AF-A0A7R8VF34-F1
#
_cell.length_a   1.000
_cell.length_b   1.000
_cell.length_c   1.000
_cell.angle_alpha   90.00
_cell.angle_beta   90.00
_cell.angle_gamma   90.00
#
_symmetry.space_group_name_H-M   'P 1'
#
loop_
_entity.id
_entity.type
_entity.pdbx_description
1 polymer ?
#
loop_
_entity_poly.entity_id
_entity_poly.type
_entity_poly.pdbx_seq_one_letter_code
_entity_poly.pdbx_strand_id
1 'polypeptide(L)' 'MNMGKGWGENCDICPTPGEDTYIRLCTGPGELTLINECALRANICGNGHCVDTPDGYRCECHPGYRKGASEVCEG' A
#
# COMPACT_ATOMS: atom_id res chain seq x y z
N MET A 1 -2.55 -3.15 3.64
CA MET A 1 -2.08 -1.78 3.31
C MET A 1 -0.73 -1.52 3.97
N ASN A 2 0.36 -2.04 3.40
CA ASN A 2 1.71 -1.74 3.87
C ASN A 2 2.35 -0.60 3.04
N MET A 3 1.80 0.61 3.16
CA MET A 3 2.61 1.82 3.01
C MET A 3 3.53 1.91 4.23
N GLY A 4 4.68 2.60 4.11
CA GLY A 4 5.61 2.72 5.24
C GLY A 4 4.90 3.21 6.51
N LYS A 5 5.42 2.87 7.69
CA LYS A 5 4.80 3.26 8.98
C LYS A 5 4.83 4.78 9.24
N GLY A 6 5.48 5.55 8.37
CA GLY A 6 5.54 7.00 8.43
C GLY A 6 5.86 7.66 7.09
N TRP A 7 5.81 8.99 7.08
CA TRP A 7 6.06 9.85 5.91
C TRP A 7 6.96 11.05 6.25
N GLY A 8 7.45 11.75 5.24
CA GLY A 8 8.26 12.98 5.41
C GLY A 8 9.70 12.75 5.88
N GLU A 9 10.47 13.83 5.98
CA GLU A 9 11.90 13.79 6.35
C GLU A 9 12.12 13.36 7.81
N ASN A 10 11.13 13.59 8.68
CA ASN A 10 11.18 13.23 10.09
C ASN A 10 10.56 11.85 10.40
N CYS A 11 10.12 11.09 9.38
CA CYS A 11 9.41 9.83 9.56
C CYS A 11 8.20 9.97 10.51
N ASP A 12 7.34 10.94 10.22
CA ASP A 12 6.12 11.20 10.97
C ASP A 12 5.20 9.97 10.87
N ILE A 13 4.68 9.49 12.01
CA ILE A 13 3.90 8.25 12.08
C ILE A 13 2.58 8.42 11.33
N CYS A 14 2.30 7.50 10.39
CA CYS A 14 1.03 7.36 9.67
C CYS A 14 -0.15 7.42 10.66
N PRO A 15 -1.18 8.27 10.43
CA PRO A 15 -2.31 8.38 11.35
C PRO A 15 -3.03 7.03 11.47
N THR A 16 -3.53 6.71 12.65
CA THR A 16 -4.18 5.42 12.90
C THR A 16 -5.55 5.38 12.22
N PRO A 17 -5.96 4.26 11.57
CA PRO A 17 -7.31 4.11 11.06
C PRO A 17 -8.38 4.43 12.11
N GLY A 18 -9.27 5.37 11.78
CA GLY A 18 -10.35 5.82 12.67
C GLY A 18 -10.06 7.10 13.47
N GLU A 19 -8.83 7.62 13.45
CA GLU A 19 -8.54 8.96 13.98
C GLU A 19 -9.05 10.05 13.02
N ASP A 20 -9.43 11.22 13.56
CA ASP A 20 -9.87 12.36 12.74
C ASP A 20 -8.82 12.78 11.69
N THR A 21 -7.54 12.67 12.04
CA THR A 21 -6.41 12.91 11.14
C THR A 21 -6.40 11.92 9.98
N TYR A 22 -6.63 10.63 10.25
CA TYR A 22 -6.78 9.59 9.23
C TYR A 22 -8.00 9.85 8.35
N ILE A 23 -9.14 10.21 8.94
CA ILE A 23 -10.36 10.49 8.18
C ILE A 23 -10.16 11.67 7.24
N ARG A 24 -9.48 12.73 7.70
CA ARG A 24 -9.22 13.91 6.86
C ARG A 24 -8.23 13.64 5.73
N LEU A 25 -7.16 12.89 6.01
CA LEU A 25 -6.10 12.62 5.04
C LEU A 25 -6.48 11.52 4.05
N CYS A 26 -7.16 10.48 4.54
CA CYS A 26 -7.39 9.25 3.81
C CYS A 26 -8.87 9.01 3.50
N THR A 27 -9.86 9.71 4.04
CA THR A 27 -11.27 9.46 3.70
C THR A 27 -12.07 10.74 3.49
N GLY A 28 -11.38 11.88 3.35
CA GLY A 28 -12.02 13.14 3.04
C GLY A 28 -12.54 13.15 1.60
N PRO A 29 -13.21 14.24 1.16
CA PRO A 29 -13.60 14.43 -0.24
C PRO A 29 -12.40 14.54 -1.21
N GLY A 30 -11.18 14.35 -0.71
CA GLY A 30 -9.95 14.23 -1.49
C GLY A 30 -9.82 12.83 -2.07
N GLU A 31 -9.72 12.81 -3.38
CA GLU A 31 -9.52 11.71 -4.31
C GLU A 31 -8.43 10.71 -3.88
N LEU A 32 -8.76 9.77 -2.99
CA LEU A 32 -7.94 8.58 -2.73
C LEU A 32 -7.68 7.74 -3.98
N THR A 33 -8.57 7.87 -4.96
CA THR A 33 -8.73 6.97 -6.12
C THR A 33 -7.62 7.07 -7.17
N LEU A 34 -6.52 7.77 -6.89
CA LEU A 34 -5.47 8.05 -7.88
C LEU A 34 -4.05 7.65 -7.47
N ILE A 35 -3.87 7.09 -6.27
CA ILE A 35 -2.54 6.62 -5.87
C ILE A 35 -2.31 5.24 -6.48
N ASN A 36 -1.53 5.19 -7.56
CA ASN A 36 -1.11 3.93 -8.16
C ASN A 36 0.17 3.41 -7.48
N GLU A 37 0.04 2.49 -6.53
CA GLU A 37 1.22 1.98 -5.80
C GLU A 37 2.16 1.17 -6.69
N CYS A 38 1.64 0.56 -7.76
CA CYS A 38 2.44 -0.18 -8.72
C CYS A 38 3.40 0.72 -9.50
N ALA A 39 2.97 1.95 -9.82
CA ALA A 39 3.80 2.98 -10.45
C ALA A 39 4.77 3.63 -9.46
N LEU A 40 4.34 3.84 -8.20
CA LEU A 40 5.18 4.40 -7.14
C LEU A 40 6.30 3.44 -6.68
N ARG A 41 6.04 2.13 -6.69
CA ARG A 41 6.97 1.10 -6.20
C ARG A 41 6.98 -0.13 -7.11
N ALA A 42 7.83 -0.08 -8.13
CA ALA A 42 7.94 -1.14 -9.13
C ALA A 42 8.21 -2.57 -8.59
N ASN A 43 8.77 -2.72 -7.38
CA ASN A 43 9.07 -4.02 -6.77
C ASN A 43 8.30 -4.28 -5.47
N ILE A 44 7.12 -3.67 -5.29
CA ILE A 44 6.33 -3.80 -4.06
C ILE A 44 5.85 -5.25 -3.78
N CYS A 45 5.74 -6.09 -4.82
CA CYS A 45 5.26 -7.46 -4.71
C CYS A 45 6.38 -8.53 -4.70
N GLY A 46 7.64 -8.16 -4.91
CA GLY A 46 8.74 -9.13 -5.05
C GLY A 46 8.50 -10.09 -6.23
N ASN A 47 8.26 -11.37 -5.93
CA ASN A 47 8.01 -12.42 -6.95
C ASN A 47 6.54 -12.48 -7.40
N GLY A 48 5.93 -11.32 -7.67
CA GLY A 48 4.55 -11.23 -8.12
C GLY A 48 4.27 -9.96 -8.91
N HIS A 49 3.14 -9.97 -9.60
CA HIS A 49 2.63 -8.82 -10.34
C HIS A 49 1.81 -7.92 -9.42
N CYS A 50 2.09 -6.61 -9.45
CA CYS A 50 1.30 -5.62 -8.73
C CYS A 50 0.05 -5.25 -9.54
N VAL A 51 -1.10 -5.27 -8.89
CA VAL A 51 -2.38 -4.83 -9.45
C VAL A 51 -2.90 -3.66 -8.62
N ASP A 52 -3.01 -2.50 -9.28
CA ASP A 52 -3.59 -1.28 -8.74
C ASP A 52 -5.11 -1.43 -8.55
N THR A 53 -5.64 -0.90 -7.47
CA THR A 53 -7.06 -1.02 -7.08
C THR A 53 -7.55 0.29 -6.44
N PRO A 54 -8.86 0.57 -6.43
CA PRO A 54 -9.38 1.78 -5.80
C PRO A 54 -9.08 1.90 -4.29
N ASP A 55 -8.86 0.77 -3.63
CA ASP A 55 -8.57 0.67 -2.20
C ASP A 55 -7.07 0.44 -1.91
N GLY A 56 -6.20 0.62 -2.92
CA GLY A 56 -4.74 0.47 -2.84
C GLY A 56 -4.20 -0.52 -3.86
N TYR A 57 -3.40 -1.52 -3.46
CA TYR A 57 -2.87 -2.53 -4.39
C TYR A 57 -3.02 -3.96 -3.88
N ARG A 58 -2.93 -4.94 -4.78
CA ARG A 58 -2.79 -6.36 -4.45
C ARG A 58 -1.69 -7.01 -5.28
N CYS A 59 -1.00 -7.99 -4.68
CA CYS A 59 -0.02 -8.80 -5.38
C CYS A 59 -0.64 -10.09 -5.93
N GLU A 60 -0.38 -10.38 -7.20
CA GLU A 60 -0.63 -11.68 -7.84
C GLU A 60 0.68 -12.44 -7.94
N CYS A 61 0.89 -13.44 -7.07
CA CYS A 61 2.16 -14.16 -7.01
C CYS A 61 2.38 -15.04 -8.24
N HIS A 62 3.62 -15.08 -8.71
CA HIS A 62 4.01 -16.01 -9.76
C HIS A 62 3.84 -17.47 -9.29
N PRO A 63 3.68 -18.43 -10.23
CA PRO A 63 3.60 -19.85 -9.88
C PRO A 63 4.77 -20.29 -8.98
N GLY A 64 4.46 -20.99 -7.89
CA GLY A 64 5.45 -21.42 -6.90
C GLY A 64 5.68 -20.46 -5.73
N TYR A 65 5.14 -19.24 -5.79
CA TYR A 65 5.21 -18.26 -4.71
C TYR A 65 3.85 -18.07 -4.03
N ARG A 66 3.87 -17.66 -2.76
CA ARG A 66 2.68 -17.39 -1.94
C ARG A 66 2.79 -16.02 -1.30
N LYS A 67 1.65 -15.41 -0.97
CA LYS A 67 1.63 -14.18 -0.17
C LYS A 67 2.16 -14.49 1.23
N GLY A 68 3.28 -13.85 1.59
CA GLY A 68 3.81 -13.81 2.94
C GLY A 68 3.01 -12.87 3.85
N ALA A 69 3.38 -12.80 5.13
CA ALA A 69 2.71 -11.95 6.12
C ALA A 69 2.80 -10.44 5.80
N SER A 70 3.80 -10.05 5.01
CA SER A 70 4.03 -8.66 4.58
C SER A 70 3.31 -8.31 3.26
N GLU A 71 2.41 -9.17 2.77
CA GLU A 71 1.74 -9.03 1.46
C GLU A 71 2.68 -9.13 0.24
N VAL A 72 3.95 -9.52 0.46
CA VAL A 72 4.97 -9.77 -0.57
C VAL A 72 4.93 -11.25 -1.00
N CYS A 73 5.21 -11.54 -2.26
CA CYS A 73 5.27 -12.91 -2.77
C CYS A 73 6.60 -13.59 -2.43
N GLU A 74 6.54 -14.59 -1.55
CA GLU A 74 7.65 -15.35 -0.97
C GLU A 74 7.50 -16.84 -1.32
N GLY A 75 8.60 -17.57 -1.43
CA GLY A 75 8.64 -18.98 -1.89
C GLY A 75 9.43 -19.86 -0.93
#